data_AF-A0A257V1F2-F1
#
_entry.id   AF-A0A257V1F2-F1
#
_cell.length_a   1.000
_cell.length_b   1.000
_cell.length_c   1.000
_cell.angle_alpha   90.00
_cell.angle_beta   90.00
_cell.angle_gamma   90.00
#
_symmetry.space_group_name_H-M   'P 1'
#
loop_
_entity.id
_entity.type
_entity.pdbx_description
1 polymer ?
#
loop_
_entity_poly.entity_id
_entity_poly.type
_entity_poly.pdbx_seq_one_letter_code
_entity_poly.pdbx_strand_id
1 'polypeptide(L)'
;MKPRAPVTSTRIPSPSCHRARGQWPAPLKKRMLARKFREYPCLSGRAGQLRAKALQAQLASEKLRIYLSRDVLGTELCGAMKNTLAIAKRCHFAFDTGSKHYPVFRVPEGETLNSYFMKVAREGFERRLAQGLLGRAGAHSKEDYEERLHRELDLIQKMDLAGYFLIVWDFIRYAKDRGIPVGPGRGSAAGSFVSYCMGITDIDPLKYGLLFERFLNPERISMPDIDIDFCIRGRGQVIEYVTEKYGRENVAQIITFGEMKARLAIRDVGRALAVPLDKVDRVAKLVPEELGVTVEGALSLAPQLKSLHGTDAEVREVLEIAKRLEGLTRHASTHAAGVVIAPRPITEFLPLHRGSGGKEDITTQYSKDEIEALGLLKMDFLGLRTLTILDDAQQLIRRSGQEAPDLTAVPLDDEATLALFGR
;
A
#
# COMPACT_ATOMS: atom_id res chain seq x y z
N MET A 1 0.87 62.72 10.65
CA MET A 1 -0.08 63.73 11.17
C MET A 1 -1.06 64.11 10.08
N LYS A 2 -2.31 64.44 10.47
CA LYS A 2 -3.51 64.83 9.68
C LYS A 2 -4.49 63.68 9.30
N PRO A 3 -5.83 63.94 9.37
CA PRO A 3 -6.69 63.35 10.40
C PRO A 3 -7.96 62.65 9.86
N ARG A 4 -8.73 62.06 10.80
CA ARG A 4 -10.04 61.41 10.63
C ARG A 4 -11.14 62.33 10.05
N ALA A 5 -12.10 61.71 9.36
CA ALA A 5 -13.46 62.20 9.09
C ALA A 5 -14.45 60.99 9.18
N PRO A 6 -15.76 61.19 9.40
CA PRO A 6 -16.52 60.50 10.46
C PRO A 6 -17.38 59.31 10.00
N VAL A 7 -17.72 58.47 10.99
CA VAL A 7 -18.65 57.34 10.88
C VAL A 7 -20.09 57.86 10.83
N THR A 8 -20.81 57.59 9.73
CA THR A 8 -22.26 57.74 9.65
C THR A 8 -22.93 56.37 9.79
N SER A 9 -23.83 56.26 10.77
CA SER A 9 -24.61 55.05 11.01
C SER A 9 -25.73 54.93 9.98
N THR A 10 -25.73 53.88 9.17
CA THR A 10 -26.89 53.48 8.36
C THR A 10 -27.48 52.22 8.97
N ARG A 11 -28.65 52.38 9.62
CA ARG A 11 -29.53 51.30 10.04
C ARG A 11 -29.99 50.54 8.79
N ILE A 12 -29.73 49.23 8.74
CA ILE A 12 -30.29 48.33 7.72
C ILE A 12 -31.56 47.69 8.31
N PRO A 13 -32.68 47.61 7.58
CA PRO A 13 -33.97 47.20 8.13
C PRO A 13 -34.05 45.70 8.37
N SER A 14 -34.75 45.32 9.43
CA SER A 14 -35.15 43.94 9.76
C SER A 14 -36.13 43.38 8.71
N PRO A 15 -35.92 42.17 8.16
CA PRO A 15 -36.96 41.48 7.42
C PRO A 15 -37.87 40.72 8.40
N SER A 16 -39.15 41.06 8.35
CA SER A 16 -40.26 40.39 9.02
C SER A 16 -40.34 38.91 8.62
N CYS A 17 -40.38 38.03 9.62
CA CYS A 17 -40.57 36.59 9.41
C CYS A 17 -42.06 36.25 9.58
N HIS A 18 -42.71 35.87 8.48
CA HIS A 18 -44.10 35.40 8.48
C HIS A 18 -44.24 34.09 9.27
N ARG A 19 -45.26 34.04 10.12
CA ARG A 19 -45.71 32.88 10.90
C ARG A 19 -46.15 31.75 9.96
N ALA A 20 -45.56 30.57 10.12
CA ALA A 20 -46.22 29.31 9.78
C ALA A 20 -46.56 28.59 11.09
N ARG A 21 -47.87 28.44 11.36
CA ARG A 21 -48.39 27.67 12.49
C ARG A 21 -48.27 26.19 12.14
N GLY A 22 -47.60 25.43 12.99
CA GLY A 22 -47.62 23.98 13.01
C GLY A 22 -47.25 23.52 14.43
N GLN A 23 -48.27 23.28 15.25
CA GLN A 23 -48.09 22.73 16.59
C GLN A 23 -47.61 21.28 16.51
N TRP A 24 -46.50 20.97 17.18
CA TRP A 24 -46.19 19.64 17.69
C TRP A 24 -45.84 19.78 19.18
N PRO A 25 -46.27 18.86 20.05
CA PRO A 25 -46.13 19.00 21.49
C PRO A 25 -44.68 18.76 21.96
N ALA A 26 -44.16 19.71 22.74
CA ALA A 26 -43.00 19.51 23.61
C ALA A 26 -43.48 18.79 24.88
N PRO A 27 -42.94 17.62 25.27
CA PRO A 27 -41.56 17.53 25.74
C PRO A 27 -40.92 16.12 25.64
N LEU A 28 -40.36 15.69 24.51
CA LEU A 28 -39.66 14.38 24.46
C LEU A 28 -38.32 14.35 23.72
N LYS A 29 -37.90 15.42 23.04
CA LYS A 29 -36.63 15.42 22.29
C LYS A 29 -35.45 16.10 23.00
N LYS A 30 -35.67 16.97 23.99
CA LYS A 30 -34.58 17.66 24.71
C LYS A 30 -33.92 16.85 25.83
N ARG A 31 -34.54 15.76 26.31
CA ARG A 31 -34.02 14.96 27.44
C ARG A 31 -33.01 13.86 27.04
N MET A 32 -32.93 13.45 25.77
CA MET A 32 -32.07 12.32 25.36
C MET A 32 -30.63 12.71 24.98
N LEU A 33 -30.37 13.93 24.51
CA LEU A 33 -29.02 14.34 24.08
C LEU A 33 -28.20 15.04 25.18
N ALA A 34 -28.83 15.87 26.01
CA ALA A 34 -28.11 16.60 27.05
C ALA A 34 -27.67 15.71 28.24
N ARG A 35 -28.34 14.57 28.45
CA ARG A 35 -28.01 13.65 29.56
C ARG A 35 -26.87 12.67 29.22
N LYS A 36 -26.56 12.43 27.95
CA LYS A 36 -25.54 11.43 27.56
C LYS A 36 -24.08 11.94 27.60
N PHE A 37 -23.84 13.25 27.62
CA PHE A 37 -22.48 13.80 27.53
C PHE A 37 -21.91 14.36 28.84
N ARG A 38 -22.74 14.67 29.85
CA ARG A 38 -22.27 15.33 31.09
C ARG A 38 -21.96 14.41 32.28
N GLU A 39 -22.21 13.10 32.19
CA GLU A 39 -22.08 12.17 33.33
C GLU A 39 -20.99 11.10 33.17
N TYR A 40 -20.01 11.25 32.27
CA TYR A 40 -18.96 10.23 32.10
C TYR A 40 -17.54 10.74 32.42
N PRO A 41 -17.15 10.74 33.72
CA PRO A 41 -15.75 10.83 34.14
C PRO A 41 -14.86 9.72 33.55
N CYS A 42 -15.45 8.65 33.00
CA CYS A 42 -14.74 7.48 32.47
C CYS A 42 -14.15 7.66 31.05
N LEU A 43 -14.25 8.85 30.45
CA LEU A 43 -13.72 9.13 29.11
C LEU A 43 -12.23 9.54 29.09
N SER A 44 -11.60 9.68 30.25
CA SER A 44 -10.19 10.09 30.39
C SER A 44 -9.17 8.96 30.17
N GLY A 45 -9.60 7.71 30.00
CA GLY A 45 -8.75 6.55 29.75
C GLY A 45 -8.87 5.98 28.33
N ARG A 46 -7.92 5.09 27.95
CA ARG A 46 -7.91 4.38 26.64
C ARG A 46 -9.26 3.71 26.31
N ALA A 47 -9.94 3.19 27.33
CA ALA A 47 -11.28 2.60 27.25
C ALA A 47 -12.37 3.59 26.83
N GLY A 48 -12.30 4.79 27.39
CA GLY A 48 -13.17 5.91 27.05
C GLY A 48 -12.97 6.41 25.63
N GLN A 49 -11.72 6.46 25.17
CA GLN A 49 -11.39 6.82 23.78
C GLN A 49 -11.90 5.78 22.77
N LEU A 50 -11.83 4.48 23.09
CA LEU A 50 -12.38 3.41 22.25
C LEU A 50 -13.91 3.42 22.21
N ARG A 51 -14.57 3.64 23.36
CA ARG A 51 -16.03 3.87 23.43
C ARG A 51 -16.44 5.10 22.62
N ALA A 52 -15.67 6.19 22.70
CA ALA A 52 -15.90 7.40 21.91
C ALA A 52 -15.71 7.16 20.40
N LYS A 53 -14.70 6.37 20.00
CA LYS A 53 -14.49 5.97 18.59
C LYS A 53 -15.60 5.07 18.06
N ALA A 54 -16.05 4.08 18.83
CA ALA A 54 -17.19 3.23 18.48
C ALA A 54 -18.49 4.05 18.34
N LEU A 55 -18.66 5.04 19.24
CA LEU A 55 -19.78 5.98 19.17
C LEU A 55 -19.66 6.95 17.98
N GLN A 56 -18.45 7.41 17.65
CA GLN A 56 -18.18 8.22 16.46
C GLN A 56 -18.47 7.44 15.16
N ALA A 57 -18.07 6.17 15.08
CA ALA A 57 -18.38 5.29 13.95
C ALA A 57 -19.91 5.12 13.78
N GLN A 58 -20.64 4.97 14.88
CA GLN A 58 -22.11 4.94 14.88
C GLN A 58 -22.75 6.29 14.49
N LEU A 59 -22.13 7.41 14.88
CA LEU A 59 -22.59 8.75 14.50
C LEU A 59 -22.29 9.07 13.03
N ALA A 60 -21.22 8.52 12.48
CA ALA A 60 -20.82 8.71 11.08
C ALA A 60 -21.77 8.00 10.10
N SER A 61 -22.30 6.82 10.45
CA SER A 61 -23.18 6.05 9.57
C SER A 61 -24.66 6.47 9.60
N GLU A 62 -25.19 6.90 10.76
CA GLU A 62 -26.63 7.18 10.90
C GLU A 62 -26.99 8.68 11.02
N LYS A 63 -26.03 9.61 11.23
CA LYS A 63 -26.35 11.01 11.60
C LYS A 63 -25.67 12.14 10.85
N LEU A 64 -24.88 11.90 9.80
CA LEU A 64 -24.30 13.02 9.03
C LEU A 64 -25.35 13.86 8.27
N ARG A 65 -26.61 13.38 8.19
CA ARG A 65 -27.77 14.13 7.70
C ARG A 65 -28.45 15.03 8.74
N ILE A 66 -28.05 14.96 10.01
CA ILE A 66 -28.68 15.74 11.08
C ILE A 66 -27.72 16.89 11.42
N TYR A 67 -28.25 18.12 11.56
CA TYR A 67 -27.57 19.35 12.02
C TYR A 67 -27.17 20.41 10.99
N LEU A 68 -27.91 20.55 9.90
CA LEU A 68 -28.04 21.86 9.22
C LEU A 68 -29.49 22.35 9.11
N SER A 69 -30.42 21.82 9.92
CA SER A 69 -31.75 22.43 10.02
C SER A 69 -31.72 23.60 11.01
N ARG A 70 -32.38 24.69 10.63
CA ARG A 70 -32.70 25.84 11.51
C ARG A 70 -33.27 25.39 12.86
N ASP A 71 -33.90 24.22 12.92
CA ASP A 71 -34.57 23.67 14.09
C ASP A 71 -33.61 23.25 15.21
N VAL A 72 -32.33 22.96 14.92
CA VAL A 72 -31.34 22.62 15.96
C VAL A 72 -30.45 23.81 16.34
N LEU A 73 -29.98 24.58 15.36
CA LEU A 73 -29.03 25.67 15.60
C LEU A 73 -29.71 27.02 15.88
N GLY A 74 -31.04 27.10 15.72
CA GLY A 74 -31.81 28.33 15.89
C GLY A 74 -31.56 29.36 14.78
N THR A 75 -32.27 30.48 14.85
CA THR A 75 -32.13 31.59 13.88
C THR A 75 -30.95 32.50 14.18
N GLU A 76 -30.40 32.46 15.40
CA GLU A 76 -29.32 33.34 15.86
C GLU A 76 -27.96 33.04 15.21
N LEU A 77 -27.73 31.80 14.78
CA LEU A 77 -26.47 31.36 14.16
C LEU A 77 -26.52 31.33 12.61
N CYS A 78 -27.53 31.97 12.00
CA CYS A 78 -27.65 32.00 10.54
C CYS A 78 -26.40 32.55 9.84
N GLY A 79 -25.70 33.52 10.45
CA GLY A 79 -24.45 34.05 9.91
C GLY A 79 -23.33 33.01 9.88
N ALA A 80 -23.16 32.25 10.96
CA ALA A 80 -22.16 31.18 11.05
C ALA A 80 -22.43 30.07 10.00
N MET A 81 -23.70 29.67 9.82
CA MET A 81 -24.08 28.70 8.80
C MET A 81 -23.85 29.20 7.36
N LYS A 82 -24.09 30.49 7.09
CA LYS A 82 -23.76 31.08 5.78
C LYS A 82 -22.25 31.08 5.53
N ASN A 83 -21.46 31.33 6.57
CA ASN A 83 -20.01 31.32 6.46
C ASN A 83 -19.43 29.93 6.18
N THR A 84 -20.01 28.84 6.71
CA THR A 84 -19.55 27.48 6.36
C THR A 84 -19.73 27.21 4.86
N LEU A 85 -20.88 27.56 4.30
CA LEU A 85 -21.14 27.46 2.85
C LEU A 85 -20.23 28.39 2.05
N ALA A 86 -19.98 29.62 2.52
CA ALA A 86 -19.09 30.55 1.86
C ALA A 86 -17.63 30.08 1.88
N ILE A 87 -17.17 29.44 2.95
CA ILE A 87 -15.84 28.78 3.00
C ILE A 87 -15.82 27.62 2.01
N ALA A 88 -16.80 26.71 2.05
CA ALA A 88 -16.87 25.56 1.14
C ALA A 88 -16.84 25.98 -0.33
N LYS A 89 -17.58 27.04 -0.70
CA LYS A 89 -17.57 27.61 -2.06
C LYS A 89 -16.25 28.25 -2.49
N ARG A 90 -15.35 28.57 -1.57
CA ARG A 90 -14.02 29.15 -1.88
C ARG A 90 -12.95 28.07 -2.00
N CYS A 91 -13.17 26.89 -1.41
CA CYS A 91 -12.23 25.77 -1.46
C CYS A 91 -12.37 25.03 -2.79
N HIS A 92 -11.45 25.30 -3.71
CA HIS A 92 -11.31 24.56 -4.97
C HIS A 92 -9.97 23.84 -4.95
N PHE A 93 -10.02 22.51 -4.85
CA PHE A 93 -8.86 21.64 -4.90
C PHE A 93 -9.24 20.38 -5.67
N ALA A 94 -8.36 19.96 -6.57
CA ALA A 94 -8.50 18.71 -7.30
C ALA A 94 -7.15 18.00 -7.28
N PHE A 95 -7.19 16.68 -7.09
CA PHE A 95 -6.00 15.84 -7.27
C PHE A 95 -5.73 15.69 -8.76
N ASP A 96 -4.45 15.74 -9.13
CA ASP A 96 -4.00 15.32 -10.44
C ASP A 96 -3.82 13.80 -10.43
N THR A 97 -4.79 13.08 -11.00
CA THR A 97 -4.77 11.63 -11.14
C THR A 97 -4.46 11.18 -12.57
N GLY A 98 -4.17 12.14 -13.47
CA GLY A 98 -3.92 11.88 -14.89
C GLY A 98 -2.44 11.93 -15.26
N SER A 99 -1.68 12.78 -14.56
CA SER A 99 -0.23 12.91 -14.79
C SER A 99 0.55 11.73 -14.24
N LYS A 100 1.60 11.36 -14.98
CA LYS A 100 2.58 10.36 -14.56
C LYS A 100 3.84 11.08 -14.05
N HIS A 101 4.25 10.78 -12.83
CA HIS A 101 5.37 11.39 -12.15
C HIS A 101 6.47 10.37 -11.94
N TYR A 102 7.14 10.00 -13.04
CA TYR A 102 8.20 9.00 -13.02
C TYR A 102 9.57 9.65 -12.81
N PRO A 103 10.47 8.98 -12.08
CA PRO A 103 11.84 9.44 -11.95
C PRO A 103 12.55 9.36 -13.31
N VAL A 104 13.46 10.32 -13.52
CA VAL A 104 14.23 10.40 -14.76
C VAL A 104 15.51 9.60 -14.60
N PHE A 105 15.68 8.56 -15.43
CA PHE A 105 16.94 7.83 -15.51
C PHE A 105 17.97 8.66 -16.28
N ARG A 106 19.12 8.92 -15.66
CA ARG A 106 20.22 9.66 -16.32
C ARG A 106 21.02 8.70 -17.21
N VAL A 107 20.99 8.95 -18.51
CA VAL A 107 21.76 8.19 -19.51
C VAL A 107 23.12 8.85 -19.77
N PRO A 108 24.10 8.10 -20.30
CA PRO A 108 25.38 8.67 -20.73
C PRO A 108 25.21 9.79 -21.77
N GLU A 109 26.22 10.67 -21.86
CA GLU A 109 26.22 11.77 -22.83
C GLU A 109 26.14 11.24 -24.27
N GLY A 110 25.29 11.86 -25.09
CA GLY A 110 25.03 11.45 -26.48
C GLY A 110 23.98 10.33 -26.65
N GLU A 111 23.50 9.73 -25.56
CA GLU A 111 22.43 8.73 -25.60
C GLU A 111 21.08 9.34 -25.21
N THR A 112 20.00 8.75 -25.72
CA THR A 112 18.61 8.96 -25.28
C THR A 112 18.15 7.77 -24.43
N LEU A 113 17.07 7.91 -23.65
CA LEU A 113 16.49 6.78 -22.91
C LEU A 113 16.23 5.57 -23.81
N ASN A 114 15.64 5.81 -24.99
CA ASN A 114 15.31 4.76 -25.94
C ASN A 114 16.55 4.11 -26.55
N SER A 115 17.56 4.89 -26.97
CA SER A 115 18.79 4.33 -27.55
C SER A 115 19.60 3.54 -26.52
N TYR A 116 19.75 4.08 -25.31
CA TYR A 116 20.44 3.38 -24.23
C TYR A 116 19.71 2.10 -23.80
N PHE A 117 18.38 2.13 -23.69
CA PHE A 117 17.56 0.94 -23.41
C PHE A 117 17.76 -0.15 -24.46
N MET A 118 17.70 0.19 -25.75
CA MET A 118 17.94 -0.75 -26.86
C MET A 118 19.33 -1.36 -26.77
N LYS A 119 20.34 -0.53 -26.50
CA LYS A 119 21.73 -0.97 -26.36
C LYS A 119 21.88 -1.97 -25.23
N VAL A 120 21.38 -1.66 -24.04
CA VAL A 120 21.44 -2.56 -22.86
C VAL A 120 20.74 -3.89 -23.14
N ALA A 121 19.56 -3.86 -23.77
CA ALA A 121 18.83 -5.08 -24.09
C ALA A 121 19.54 -5.95 -25.13
N ARG A 122 20.11 -5.34 -26.18
CA ARG A 122 20.88 -6.06 -27.22
C ARG A 122 22.19 -6.63 -26.69
N GLU A 123 22.94 -5.86 -25.89
CA GLU A 123 24.15 -6.35 -25.22
C GLU A 123 23.82 -7.52 -24.26
N GLY A 124 22.68 -7.45 -23.59
CA GLY A 124 22.14 -8.52 -22.76
C GLY A 124 21.82 -9.79 -23.56
N PHE A 125 21.16 -9.64 -24.71
CA PHE A 125 20.87 -10.74 -25.64
C PHE A 125 22.15 -11.44 -26.11
N GLU A 126 23.14 -10.68 -26.60
CA GLU A 126 24.44 -11.23 -27.03
C GLU A 126 25.17 -11.96 -25.90
N ARG A 127 25.09 -11.44 -24.67
CA ARG A 127 25.68 -12.10 -23.50
C ARG A 127 25.01 -13.43 -23.20
N ARG A 128 23.67 -13.50 -23.21
CA ARG A 128 22.92 -14.74 -22.98
C ARG A 128 23.17 -15.76 -24.10
N LEU A 129 23.33 -15.30 -25.34
CA LEU A 129 23.71 -16.12 -26.48
C LEU A 129 25.12 -16.71 -26.30
N ALA A 130 26.10 -15.88 -25.94
CA ALA A 130 27.49 -16.30 -25.72
C ALA A 130 27.65 -17.29 -24.53
N GLN A 131 26.78 -17.18 -23.52
CA GLN A 131 26.71 -18.14 -22.41
C GLN A 131 26.04 -19.47 -22.80
N GLY A 132 25.53 -19.57 -24.03
CA GLY A 132 24.77 -20.72 -24.52
C GLY A 132 23.48 -20.94 -23.72
N LEU A 133 22.89 -19.89 -23.15
CA LEU A 133 21.64 -20.00 -22.39
C LEU A 133 20.41 -20.01 -23.31
N LEU A 134 20.56 -19.55 -24.55
CA LEU A 134 19.52 -19.53 -25.58
C LEU A 134 19.65 -20.77 -26.47
N GLY A 135 18.55 -21.45 -26.75
CA GLY A 135 18.53 -22.61 -27.66
C GLY A 135 19.02 -23.94 -27.07
N ARG A 136 19.40 -24.00 -25.79
CA ARG A 136 19.89 -25.23 -25.09
C ARG A 136 18.95 -26.44 -25.17
N ALA A 137 17.65 -26.22 -25.38
CA ALA A 137 16.63 -27.27 -25.46
C ALA A 137 16.18 -27.59 -26.90
N GLY A 138 16.77 -26.97 -27.93
CA GLY A 138 16.42 -27.21 -29.34
C GLY A 138 15.02 -26.78 -29.78
N ALA A 139 14.22 -26.21 -28.88
CA ALA A 139 12.82 -25.85 -29.15
C ALA A 139 12.63 -24.55 -29.95
N HIS A 140 13.62 -23.65 -29.92
CA HIS A 140 13.55 -22.34 -30.57
C HIS A 140 14.87 -22.01 -31.27
N SER A 141 14.76 -21.47 -32.48
CA SER A 141 15.88 -20.99 -33.29
C SER A 141 16.40 -19.65 -32.77
N LYS A 142 17.61 -19.23 -33.21
CA LYS A 142 18.13 -17.90 -32.85
C LYS A 142 17.22 -16.80 -33.39
N GLU A 143 16.67 -17.02 -34.57
CA GLU A 143 15.75 -16.14 -35.27
C GLU A 143 14.46 -15.90 -34.47
N ASP A 144 13.92 -16.95 -33.81
CA ASP A 144 12.73 -16.81 -32.95
C ASP A 144 12.97 -15.85 -31.77
N TYR A 145 14.16 -15.92 -31.17
CA TYR A 145 14.54 -15.02 -30.07
C TYR A 145 14.76 -13.59 -30.55
N GLU A 146 15.40 -13.41 -31.71
CA GLU A 146 15.60 -12.08 -32.30
C GLU A 146 14.26 -11.43 -32.67
N GLU A 147 13.33 -12.19 -33.24
CA GLU A 147 11.98 -11.70 -33.56
C GLU A 147 11.23 -11.30 -32.28
N ARG A 148 11.27 -12.14 -31.23
CA ARG A 148 10.66 -11.79 -29.94
C ARG A 148 11.27 -10.52 -29.37
N LEU A 149 12.60 -10.43 -29.34
CA LEU A 149 13.30 -9.27 -28.81
C LEU A 149 12.89 -7.99 -29.54
N HIS A 150 12.87 -8.02 -30.87
CA HIS A 150 12.48 -6.87 -31.69
C HIS A 150 11.04 -6.43 -31.41
N ARG A 151 10.09 -7.37 -31.39
CA ARG A 151 8.68 -7.10 -31.08
C ARG A 151 8.48 -6.46 -29.70
N GLU A 152 9.14 -7.02 -28.67
CA GLU A 152 9.02 -6.50 -27.31
C GLU A 152 9.64 -5.10 -27.17
N LEU A 153 10.83 -4.90 -27.74
CA LEU A 153 11.52 -3.61 -27.73
C LEU A 153 10.68 -2.50 -28.38
N ASP A 154 10.13 -2.78 -29.57
CA ASP A 154 9.26 -1.85 -30.28
C ASP A 154 8.02 -1.47 -29.45
N LEU A 155 7.40 -2.45 -28.77
CA LEU A 155 6.21 -2.18 -27.96
C LEU A 155 6.55 -1.35 -26.73
N ILE A 156 7.63 -1.68 -26.02
CA ILE A 156 8.07 -0.96 -24.82
C ILE A 156 8.41 0.50 -25.15
N GLN A 157 9.03 0.75 -26.32
CA GLN A 157 9.29 2.11 -26.80
C GLN A 157 8.01 2.86 -27.15
N LYS A 158 7.08 2.23 -27.87
CA LYS A 158 5.77 2.83 -28.21
C LYS A 158 4.96 3.21 -26.97
N MET A 159 5.12 2.48 -25.87
CA MET A 159 4.43 2.74 -24.60
C MET A 159 5.18 3.68 -23.65
N ASP A 160 6.34 4.21 -24.06
CA ASP A 160 7.20 5.11 -23.26
C ASP A 160 7.65 4.51 -21.92
N LEU A 161 8.03 3.23 -21.95
CA LEU A 161 8.43 2.46 -20.76
C LEU A 161 9.94 2.19 -20.67
N ALA A 162 10.74 2.70 -21.62
CA ALA A 162 12.19 2.48 -21.64
C ALA A 162 12.87 2.96 -20.35
N GLY A 163 12.49 4.13 -19.83
CA GLY A 163 13.01 4.66 -18.57
C GLY A 163 12.71 3.76 -17.38
N TYR A 164 11.50 3.21 -17.31
CA TYR A 164 11.09 2.27 -16.26
C TYR A 164 11.95 1.00 -16.26
N PHE A 165 12.14 0.39 -17.42
CA PHE A 165 13.01 -0.78 -17.57
C PHE A 165 14.46 -0.49 -17.17
N LEU A 166 15.00 0.68 -17.54
CA LEU A 166 16.35 1.09 -17.16
C LEU A 166 16.51 1.29 -15.65
N ILE A 167 15.51 1.88 -14.99
CA ILE A 167 15.50 2.03 -13.53
C ILE A 167 15.56 0.65 -12.87
N VAL A 168 14.68 -0.27 -13.30
CA VAL A 168 14.59 -1.63 -12.75
C VAL A 168 15.88 -2.43 -12.98
N TRP A 169 16.36 -2.43 -14.22
CA TRP A 169 17.61 -3.06 -14.60
C TRP A 169 18.78 -2.59 -13.74
N ASP A 170 18.87 -1.29 -13.51
CA ASP A 170 20.04 -0.69 -12.89
C ASP A 170 20.23 -1.11 -11.42
N PHE A 171 19.16 -1.10 -10.61
CA PHE A 171 19.28 -1.53 -9.22
C PHE A 171 19.37 -3.06 -9.07
N ILE A 172 18.80 -3.83 -10.00
CA ILE A 172 19.02 -5.30 -10.06
C ILE A 172 20.48 -5.59 -10.40
N ARG A 173 21.03 -4.91 -11.41
CA ARG A 173 22.45 -5.01 -11.79
C ARG A 173 23.34 -4.67 -10.59
N TYR A 174 23.08 -3.55 -9.92
CA TYR A 174 23.80 -3.16 -8.70
C TYR A 174 23.76 -4.27 -7.63
N ALA A 175 22.59 -4.85 -7.38
CA ALA A 175 22.45 -5.93 -6.41
C ALA A 175 23.29 -7.15 -6.80
N LYS A 176 23.19 -7.61 -8.06
CA LYS A 176 23.97 -8.74 -8.58
C LYS A 176 25.48 -8.47 -8.53
N ASP A 177 25.93 -7.29 -8.92
CA ASP A 177 27.35 -6.88 -8.89
C ASP A 177 27.94 -6.83 -7.47
N ARG A 178 27.10 -6.55 -6.47
CA ARG A 178 27.48 -6.56 -5.04
C ARG A 178 27.30 -7.92 -4.37
N GLY A 179 26.94 -8.96 -5.13
CA GLY A 179 26.69 -10.30 -4.60
C GLY A 179 25.46 -10.39 -3.71
N ILE A 180 24.50 -9.47 -3.86
CA ILE A 180 23.20 -9.55 -3.19
C ILE A 180 22.30 -10.52 -3.98
N PRO A 181 21.84 -11.63 -3.38
CA PRO A 181 20.93 -12.56 -4.05
C PRO A 181 19.64 -11.88 -4.47
N VAL A 182 19.29 -12.02 -5.75
CA VAL A 182 18.05 -11.55 -6.37
C VAL A 182 17.26 -12.78 -6.84
N GLY A 183 15.94 -12.75 -6.69
CA GLY A 183 15.06 -13.81 -7.17
C GLY A 183 15.02 -13.87 -8.70
N PRO A 184 14.61 -15.02 -9.27
CA PRO A 184 14.59 -15.23 -10.71
C PRO A 184 13.52 -14.41 -11.46
N GLY A 185 12.63 -13.72 -10.73
CA GLY A 185 11.53 -12.92 -11.25
C GLY A 185 10.19 -13.37 -10.65
N ARG A 186 9.28 -12.40 -10.43
CA ARG A 186 7.93 -12.64 -9.89
C ARG A 186 6.87 -12.10 -10.83
N GLY A 187 5.69 -12.72 -10.78
CA GLY A 187 4.51 -12.23 -11.48
C GLY A 187 4.64 -12.34 -13.00
N SER A 188 4.07 -11.38 -13.71
CA SER A 188 4.08 -11.39 -15.18
C SER A 188 5.41 -10.94 -15.78
N ALA A 189 6.32 -10.31 -15.02
CA ALA A 189 7.61 -9.84 -15.52
C ALA A 189 8.46 -10.96 -16.14
N ALA A 190 8.33 -12.20 -15.65
CA ALA A 190 8.99 -13.39 -16.20
C ALA A 190 8.58 -13.71 -17.66
N GLY A 191 7.47 -13.17 -18.15
CA GLY A 191 7.01 -13.35 -19.53
C GLY A 191 7.70 -12.45 -20.58
N SER A 192 8.50 -11.47 -20.15
CA SER A 192 9.23 -10.57 -21.05
C SER A 192 10.63 -11.09 -21.35
N PHE A 193 10.91 -11.31 -22.63
CA PHE A 193 12.23 -11.66 -23.11
C PHE A 193 13.22 -10.50 -22.97
N VAL A 194 12.76 -9.25 -23.10
CA VAL A 194 13.58 -8.07 -22.81
C VAL A 194 14.03 -8.07 -21.35
N SER A 195 13.13 -8.39 -20.40
CA SER A 195 13.48 -8.50 -18.97
C SER A 195 14.56 -9.56 -18.73
N TYR A 196 14.46 -10.70 -19.41
CA TYR A 196 15.45 -11.77 -19.33
C TYR A 196 16.81 -11.38 -19.91
N CYS A 197 16.82 -10.70 -21.07
CA CYS A 197 18.03 -10.19 -21.73
C CYS A 197 18.74 -9.14 -20.87
N MET A 198 18.00 -8.18 -20.31
CA MET A 198 18.56 -7.17 -19.41
C MET A 198 19.03 -7.78 -18.07
N GLY A 199 18.64 -9.01 -17.75
CA GLY A 199 18.97 -9.67 -16.47
C GLY A 199 18.09 -9.21 -15.30
N ILE A 200 16.93 -8.63 -15.61
CA ILE A 200 15.87 -8.33 -14.64
C ILE A 200 15.25 -9.65 -14.15
N THR A 201 15.02 -10.58 -15.06
CA THR A 201 14.58 -11.94 -14.77
C THR A 201 15.66 -12.94 -15.17
N ASP A 202 15.64 -14.12 -14.56
CA ASP A 202 16.55 -15.23 -14.86
C ASP A 202 15.81 -16.46 -15.42
N ILE A 203 14.54 -16.28 -15.83
CA ILE A 203 13.70 -17.29 -16.47
C ILE A 203 13.62 -16.98 -17.96
N ASP A 204 13.97 -17.95 -18.81
CA ASP A 204 13.78 -17.88 -20.25
C ASP A 204 12.29 -18.04 -20.61
N PRO A 205 11.60 -16.98 -21.08
CA PRO A 205 10.18 -17.05 -21.38
C PRO A 205 9.86 -17.94 -22.58
N LEU A 206 10.74 -18.04 -23.59
CA LEU A 206 10.45 -18.85 -24.77
C LEU A 206 10.50 -20.33 -24.40
N LYS A 207 11.53 -20.74 -23.65
CA LYS A 207 11.68 -22.12 -23.16
C LYS A 207 10.43 -22.64 -22.44
N TYR A 208 9.76 -21.81 -21.63
CA TYR A 208 8.58 -22.21 -20.84
C TYR A 208 7.25 -21.72 -21.43
N GLY A 209 7.23 -21.20 -22.66
CA GLY A 209 6.01 -20.71 -23.30
C GLY A 209 5.33 -19.54 -22.55
N LEU A 210 6.11 -18.69 -21.89
CA LEU A 210 5.60 -17.52 -21.16
C LEU A 210 5.28 -16.37 -22.13
N LEU A 211 4.07 -15.83 -21.99
CA LEU A 211 3.52 -14.81 -22.88
C LEU A 211 3.88 -13.41 -22.41
N PHE A 212 4.37 -12.58 -23.33
CA PHE A 212 4.69 -11.17 -23.07
C PHE A 212 3.42 -10.34 -22.89
N GLU A 213 2.35 -10.69 -23.60
CA GLU A 213 1.08 -9.98 -23.62
C GLU A 213 0.36 -10.04 -22.25
N ARG A 214 0.72 -11.02 -21.41
CA ARG A 214 0.27 -11.09 -20.00
C ARG A 214 0.98 -10.05 -19.13
N PHE A 215 2.20 -9.66 -19.50
CA PHE A 215 2.97 -8.62 -18.83
C PHE A 215 2.56 -7.24 -19.31
N LEU A 216 2.59 -7.04 -20.64
CA LEU A 216 2.31 -5.76 -21.27
C LEU A 216 1.31 -5.95 -22.41
N ASN A 217 0.10 -5.42 -22.24
CA ASN A 217 -0.95 -5.50 -23.24
C ASN A 217 -1.09 -4.15 -23.97
N PRO A 218 -0.90 -4.09 -25.31
CA PRO A 218 -1.05 -2.85 -26.08
C PRO A 218 -2.47 -2.25 -26.00
N GLU A 219 -3.50 -3.09 -25.83
CA GLU A 219 -4.90 -2.66 -25.77
C GLU A 219 -5.28 -2.08 -24.40
N ARG A 220 -4.45 -2.32 -23.37
CA ARG A 220 -4.64 -1.82 -22.01
C ARG A 220 -3.38 -1.11 -21.54
N ILE A 221 -3.37 0.22 -21.64
CA ILE A 221 -2.30 1.07 -21.13
C ILE A 221 -2.38 1.12 -19.60
N SER A 222 -2.02 0.01 -18.94
CA SER A 222 -1.74 -0.05 -17.50
C SER A 222 -0.24 -0.12 -17.27
N MET A 223 0.24 0.50 -16.20
CA MET A 223 1.64 0.43 -15.83
C MET A 223 2.00 -1.02 -15.47
N PRO A 224 3.09 -1.59 -16.02
CA PRO A 224 3.54 -2.92 -15.61
C PRO A 224 4.12 -2.87 -14.19
N ASP A 225 3.69 -3.78 -13.32
CA ASP A 225 4.26 -3.95 -11.97
C ASP A 225 5.38 -5.02 -12.04
N ILE A 226 6.63 -4.64 -11.80
CA ILE A 226 7.77 -5.56 -11.73
C ILE A 226 8.14 -5.72 -10.25
N ASP A 227 7.59 -6.76 -9.62
CA ASP A 227 7.94 -7.15 -8.27
C ASP A 227 9.30 -7.87 -8.23
N ILE A 228 10.18 -7.46 -7.31
CA ILE A 228 11.54 -8.01 -7.25
C ILE A 228 11.85 -8.49 -5.84
N ASP A 229 12.32 -9.73 -5.78
CA ASP A 229 12.72 -10.38 -4.55
C ASP A 229 14.22 -10.19 -4.30
N PHE A 230 14.57 -9.66 -3.14
CA PHE A 230 15.94 -9.58 -2.64
C PHE A 230 16.09 -10.47 -1.40
N CYS A 231 17.31 -10.88 -1.09
CA CYS A 231 17.56 -11.46 0.23
C CYS A 231 17.28 -10.42 1.34
N ILE A 232 16.86 -10.89 2.51
CA ILE A 232 16.47 -10.01 3.63
C ILE A 232 17.64 -9.10 4.05
N ARG A 233 18.87 -9.62 4.02
CA ARG A 233 20.09 -8.90 4.43
C ARG A 233 20.54 -7.82 3.44
N GLY A 234 20.32 -8.05 2.15
CA GLY A 234 20.80 -7.17 1.07
C GLY A 234 19.80 -6.09 0.68
N ARG A 235 18.51 -6.28 0.95
CA ARG A 235 17.44 -5.34 0.59
C ARG A 235 17.73 -3.89 1.00
N GLY A 236 18.18 -3.67 2.23
CA GLY A 236 18.47 -2.31 2.73
C GLY A 236 19.55 -1.58 1.91
N GLN A 237 20.56 -2.31 1.43
CA GLN A 237 21.63 -1.74 0.61
C GLN A 237 21.13 -1.31 -0.77
N VAL A 238 20.16 -2.04 -1.34
CA VAL A 238 19.54 -1.68 -2.62
C VAL A 238 18.67 -0.43 -2.45
N ILE A 239 17.91 -0.34 -1.36
CA ILE A 239 17.11 0.86 -1.05
C ILE A 239 18.03 2.08 -0.88
N GLU A 240 19.15 1.94 -0.17
CA GLU A 240 20.11 3.04 0.00
C GLU A 240 20.70 3.45 -1.36
N TYR A 241 21.09 2.50 -2.21
CA TYR A 241 21.58 2.79 -3.56
C TYR A 241 20.58 3.60 -4.38
N VAL A 242 19.31 3.20 -4.38
CA VAL A 242 18.24 3.93 -5.07
C VAL A 242 18.06 5.32 -4.46
N THR A 243 18.12 5.43 -3.14
CA THR A 243 18.00 6.70 -2.40
C THR A 243 19.14 7.67 -2.74
N GLU A 244 20.38 7.19 -2.82
CA GLU A 244 21.53 7.98 -3.22
C GLU A 244 21.45 8.40 -4.69
N LYS A 245 21.05 7.48 -5.57
CA LYS A 245 21.00 7.71 -7.03
C LYS A 245 19.94 8.72 -7.44
N TYR A 246 18.73 8.60 -6.90
CA TYR A 246 17.60 9.48 -7.26
C TYR A 246 17.46 10.69 -6.34
N GLY A 247 18.19 10.72 -5.22
CA GLY A 247 18.18 11.79 -4.23
C GLY A 247 17.32 11.45 -3.02
N ARG A 248 17.85 11.74 -1.82
CA ARG A 248 17.23 11.33 -0.55
C ARG A 248 15.86 11.97 -0.29
N GLU A 249 15.59 13.11 -0.89
CA GLU A 249 14.30 13.82 -0.81
C GLU A 249 13.26 13.28 -1.81
N ASN A 250 13.70 12.51 -2.80
CA ASN A 250 12.89 11.96 -3.89
C ASN A 250 12.45 10.51 -3.65
N VAL A 251 12.96 9.87 -2.60
CA VAL A 251 12.70 8.46 -2.26
C VAL A 251 12.17 8.34 -0.84
N ALA A 252 11.08 7.58 -0.65
CA ALA A 252 10.53 7.28 0.66
C ALA A 252 9.91 5.89 0.69
N GLN A 253 9.83 5.29 1.87
CA GLN A 253 9.08 4.05 2.06
C GLN A 253 7.58 4.32 2.06
N ILE A 254 6.79 3.38 1.56
CA ILE A 254 5.33 3.50 1.53
C ILE A 254 4.78 3.14 2.92
N ILE A 255 3.77 3.87 3.41
CA ILE A 255 3.06 3.52 4.64
C ILE A 255 2.08 2.37 4.40
N THR A 256 1.88 1.56 5.43
CA THR A 256 0.79 0.60 5.51
C THR A 256 -0.01 0.82 6.77
N PHE A 257 -1.29 0.46 6.73
CA PHE A 257 -2.22 0.66 7.81
C PHE A 257 -2.62 -0.69 8.39
N GLY A 258 -2.32 -0.90 9.67
CA GLY A 258 -2.77 -2.09 10.38
C GLY A 258 -4.24 -1.93 10.78
N GLU A 259 -5.12 -2.74 10.20
CA GLU A 259 -6.55 -2.77 10.53
C GLU A 259 -6.86 -3.62 11.76
N MET A 260 -7.96 -3.30 12.45
CA MET A 260 -8.50 -4.12 13.53
C MET A 260 -9.23 -5.34 12.97
N LYS A 261 -8.50 -6.44 12.72
CA LYS A 261 -9.09 -7.75 12.37
C LYS A 261 -9.90 -8.32 13.55
N ALA A 262 -10.89 -9.19 13.28
CA ALA A 262 -11.79 -9.80 14.27
C ALA A 262 -11.15 -10.14 15.63
N ARG A 263 -10.12 -11.00 15.62
CA ARG A 263 -9.40 -11.42 16.84
C ARG A 263 -8.78 -10.25 17.62
N LEU A 264 -8.17 -9.30 16.90
CA LEU A 264 -7.53 -8.13 17.50
C LEU A 264 -8.57 -7.15 18.04
N ALA A 265 -9.68 -6.96 17.32
CA ALA A 265 -10.79 -6.14 17.76
C ALA A 265 -11.39 -6.65 19.08
N ILE A 266 -11.64 -7.96 19.19
CA ILE A 266 -12.11 -8.61 20.42
C ILE A 266 -11.12 -8.38 21.57
N ARG A 267 -9.82 -8.60 21.32
CA ARG A 267 -8.78 -8.41 22.34
C ARG A 267 -8.66 -6.97 22.84
N ASP A 268 -8.68 -6.01 21.93
CA ASP A 268 -8.53 -4.59 22.28
C ASP A 268 -9.79 -4.04 22.97
N VAL A 269 -10.99 -4.47 22.56
CA VAL A 269 -12.23 -4.13 23.26
C VAL A 269 -12.30 -4.78 24.63
N GLY A 270 -12.00 -6.07 24.76
CA GLY A 270 -12.02 -6.77 26.05
C GLY A 270 -11.09 -6.11 27.06
N ARG A 271 -9.87 -5.73 26.63
CA ARG A 271 -8.93 -4.97 27.45
C ARG A 271 -9.45 -3.60 27.85
N ALA A 272 -10.12 -2.90 26.93
CA ALA A 272 -10.73 -1.60 27.20
C ALA A 272 -11.89 -1.69 28.21
N LEU A 273 -12.69 -2.75 28.14
CA LEU A 273 -13.78 -3.00 29.08
C LEU A 273 -13.31 -3.60 30.42
N ALA A 274 -11.99 -3.78 30.59
CA ALA A 274 -11.38 -4.43 31.75
C ALA A 274 -11.89 -5.87 32.00
N VAL A 275 -12.32 -6.56 30.95
CA VAL A 275 -12.63 -7.99 31.01
C VAL A 275 -11.31 -8.76 31.22
N PRO A 276 -11.26 -9.78 32.09
CA PRO A 276 -10.06 -10.57 32.35
C PRO A 276 -9.39 -11.07 31.05
N LEU A 277 -8.08 -10.89 30.93
CA LEU A 277 -7.34 -11.14 29.67
C LEU A 277 -7.38 -12.60 29.24
N ASP A 278 -7.41 -13.53 30.19
CA ASP A 278 -7.58 -14.97 29.97
C ASP A 278 -8.94 -15.28 29.33
N LYS A 279 -10.01 -14.64 29.82
CA LYS A 279 -11.36 -14.74 29.27
C LYS A 279 -11.41 -14.18 27.85
N VAL A 280 -10.84 -13.00 27.63
CA VAL A 280 -10.79 -12.35 26.31
C VAL A 280 -9.99 -13.16 25.30
N ASP A 281 -8.84 -13.73 25.70
CA ASP A 281 -8.02 -14.55 24.81
C ASP A 281 -8.71 -15.87 24.44
N ARG A 282 -9.42 -16.50 25.40
CA ARG A 282 -10.27 -17.66 25.12
C ARG A 282 -11.34 -17.34 24.08
N VAL A 283 -12.04 -16.21 24.22
CA VAL A 283 -13.05 -15.77 23.24
C VAL A 283 -12.43 -15.50 21.88
N ALA A 284 -11.29 -14.79 21.83
CA ALA A 284 -10.61 -14.47 20.58
C ALA A 284 -10.11 -15.72 19.84
N LYS A 285 -9.68 -16.76 20.55
CA LYS A 285 -9.25 -18.04 19.95
C LYS A 285 -10.38 -18.83 19.30
N LEU A 286 -11.64 -18.58 19.68
CA LEU A 286 -12.81 -19.22 19.06
C LEU A 286 -13.11 -18.66 17.65
N VAL A 287 -12.53 -17.51 17.28
CA VAL A 287 -12.63 -16.99 15.92
C VAL A 287 -11.82 -17.88 14.98
N PRO A 288 -12.40 -18.42 13.89
CA PRO A 288 -11.68 -19.25 12.92
C PRO A 288 -10.43 -18.58 12.33
N GLU A 289 -9.49 -19.38 11.80
CA GLU A 289 -8.25 -18.87 11.17
C GLU A 289 -8.39 -18.58 9.67
N GLU A 290 -9.62 -18.41 9.20
CA GLU A 290 -9.90 -18.09 7.81
C GLU A 290 -9.50 -16.64 7.48
N LEU A 291 -8.92 -16.46 6.30
CA LEU A 291 -8.55 -15.14 5.79
C LEU A 291 -9.81 -14.28 5.61
N GLY A 292 -9.82 -13.11 6.25
CA GLY A 292 -10.91 -12.14 6.12
C GLY A 292 -12.15 -12.44 6.98
N VAL A 293 -12.08 -13.38 7.93
CA VAL A 293 -13.21 -13.65 8.84
C VAL A 293 -13.58 -12.39 9.65
N THR A 294 -14.87 -12.05 9.62
CA THR A 294 -15.45 -10.94 10.40
C THR A 294 -15.92 -11.44 11.76
N VAL A 295 -16.14 -10.54 12.74
CA VAL A 295 -16.73 -10.93 14.04
C VAL A 295 -18.13 -11.53 13.86
N GLU A 296 -18.90 -11.03 12.90
CA GLU A 296 -20.22 -11.57 12.56
C GLU A 296 -20.14 -12.93 11.86
N GLY A 297 -19.20 -13.09 10.93
CA GLY A 297 -18.91 -14.38 10.30
C GLY A 297 -18.49 -15.42 11.33
N ALA A 298 -17.62 -15.06 12.27
CA ALA A 298 -17.19 -15.94 13.35
C ALA A 298 -18.35 -16.41 14.25
N LEU A 299 -19.33 -15.55 14.54
CA LEU A 299 -20.53 -15.93 15.29
C LEU A 299 -21.43 -16.93 14.55
N SER A 300 -21.39 -16.92 13.22
CA SER A 300 -22.14 -17.86 12.40
C SER A 300 -21.42 -19.21 12.28
N LEU A 301 -20.08 -19.17 12.20
CA LEU A 301 -19.23 -20.34 11.99
C LEU A 301 -18.87 -21.09 13.28
N ALA A 302 -18.79 -20.41 14.43
CA ALA A 302 -18.39 -21.01 15.70
C ALA A 302 -19.57 -21.10 16.69
N PRO A 303 -20.23 -22.27 16.85
CA PRO A 303 -21.36 -22.44 17.76
C PRO A 303 -21.05 -22.08 19.21
N GLN A 304 -19.82 -22.35 19.65
CA GLN A 304 -19.36 -22.00 21.00
C GLN A 304 -19.30 -20.48 21.21
N LEU A 305 -18.86 -19.72 20.20
CA LEU A 305 -18.81 -18.26 20.26
C LEU A 305 -20.23 -17.67 20.30
N LYS A 306 -21.15 -18.25 19.52
CA LYS A 306 -22.58 -17.88 19.53
C LYS A 306 -23.24 -18.16 20.88
N SER A 307 -22.92 -19.31 21.49
CA SER A 307 -23.41 -19.66 22.83
C SER A 307 -22.92 -18.66 23.89
N LEU A 308 -21.63 -18.30 23.86
CA LEU A 308 -21.06 -17.31 24.79
C LEU A 308 -21.67 -15.92 24.58
N HIS A 309 -21.89 -15.50 23.34
CA HIS A 309 -22.64 -14.27 23.04
C HIS A 309 -24.06 -14.29 23.62
N GLY A 310 -24.74 -15.44 23.59
CA GLY A 310 -26.08 -15.62 24.14
C GLY A 310 -26.16 -15.75 25.68
N THR A 311 -25.09 -16.16 26.34
CA THR A 311 -25.11 -16.53 27.78
C THR A 311 -24.32 -15.58 28.67
N ASP A 312 -23.24 -14.97 28.17
CA ASP A 312 -22.34 -14.13 28.93
C ASP A 312 -22.48 -12.67 28.51
N ALA A 313 -22.97 -11.83 29.43
CA ALA A 313 -23.24 -10.42 29.16
C ALA A 313 -21.97 -9.61 28.83
N GLU A 314 -20.84 -9.93 29.48
CA GLU A 314 -19.56 -9.24 29.21
C GLU A 314 -19.04 -9.60 27.82
N VAL A 315 -19.09 -10.89 27.46
CA VAL A 315 -18.67 -11.35 26.13
C VAL A 315 -19.57 -10.77 25.04
N ARG A 316 -20.88 -10.70 25.29
CA ARG A 316 -21.82 -10.03 24.38
C ARG A 316 -21.44 -8.58 24.14
N GLU A 317 -21.19 -7.80 25.20
CA GLU A 317 -20.80 -6.39 25.07
C GLU A 317 -19.49 -6.24 24.29
N VAL A 318 -18.49 -7.07 24.58
CA VAL A 318 -17.21 -7.10 23.85
C VAL A 318 -17.44 -7.34 22.36
N LEU A 319 -18.21 -8.37 22.00
CA LEU A 319 -18.43 -8.75 20.61
C LEU A 319 -19.24 -7.69 19.84
N GLU A 320 -20.27 -7.11 20.44
CA GLU A 320 -21.07 -6.06 19.80
C GLU A 320 -20.26 -4.77 19.54
N ILE A 321 -19.36 -4.40 20.45
CA ILE A 321 -18.45 -3.27 20.21
C ILE A 321 -17.36 -3.65 19.20
N ALA A 322 -16.80 -4.87 19.29
CA ALA A 322 -15.77 -5.36 18.36
C ALA A 322 -16.27 -5.38 16.91
N LYS A 323 -17.52 -5.82 16.66
CA LYS A 323 -18.16 -5.74 15.33
C LYS A 323 -18.12 -4.35 14.70
N ARG A 324 -18.21 -3.30 15.53
CA ARG A 324 -18.24 -1.90 15.06
C ARG A 324 -16.85 -1.29 14.87
N LEU A 325 -15.86 -1.85 15.55
CA LEU A 325 -14.46 -1.39 15.46
C LEU A 325 -13.65 -2.21 14.46
N GLU A 326 -14.14 -3.39 14.08
CA GLU A 326 -13.57 -4.21 13.03
C GLU A 326 -13.43 -3.42 11.72
N GLY A 327 -12.30 -3.61 11.02
CA GLY A 327 -11.98 -2.92 9.77
C GLY A 327 -11.52 -1.47 9.94
N LEU A 328 -11.55 -0.90 11.15
CA LEU A 328 -10.97 0.42 11.38
C LEU A 328 -9.45 0.37 11.41
N THR A 329 -8.81 1.42 10.89
CA THR A 329 -7.36 1.62 10.97
C THR A 329 -6.91 1.81 12.42
N ARG A 330 -5.96 0.98 12.87
CA ARG A 330 -5.45 0.98 14.24
C ARG A 330 -4.14 1.76 14.39
N HIS A 331 -3.20 1.52 13.50
CA HIS A 331 -1.85 2.11 13.56
C HIS A 331 -1.24 2.23 12.16
N ALA A 332 -0.35 3.19 12.00
CA ALA A 332 0.56 3.30 10.88
C ALA A 332 1.76 2.36 11.10
N SER A 333 2.22 1.76 10.01
CA SER A 333 3.45 0.97 9.95
C SER A 333 4.12 1.21 8.61
N THR A 334 5.39 0.85 8.49
CA THR A 334 6.11 0.91 7.23
C THR A 334 5.76 -0.32 6.37
N HIS A 335 5.52 -0.12 5.08
CA HIS A 335 5.25 -1.22 4.15
C HIS A 335 6.48 -2.11 4.05
N ALA A 336 6.28 -3.42 4.11
CA ALA A 336 7.36 -4.39 4.13
C ALA A 336 8.18 -4.47 2.83
N ALA A 337 7.86 -3.69 1.79
CA ALA A 337 8.47 -3.81 0.45
C ALA A 337 8.41 -2.50 -0.34
N GLY A 338 7.27 -1.81 -0.30
CA GLY A 338 7.00 -0.63 -1.12
C GLY A 338 7.89 0.56 -0.83
N VAL A 339 8.51 1.06 -1.89
CA VAL A 339 9.25 2.32 -1.96
C VAL A 339 8.64 3.14 -3.09
N VAL A 340 8.48 4.45 -2.88
CA VAL A 340 8.09 5.39 -3.92
C VAL A 340 9.33 6.17 -4.38
N ILE A 341 9.45 6.36 -5.69
CA ILE A 341 10.53 7.15 -6.31
C ILE A 341 9.88 8.24 -7.15
N ALA A 342 10.11 9.50 -6.79
CA ALA A 342 9.56 10.67 -7.47
C ALA A 342 10.64 11.39 -8.31
N PRO A 343 10.26 12.18 -9.33
CA PRO A 343 11.21 13.00 -10.10
C PRO A 343 11.72 14.24 -9.37
N ARG A 344 11.04 14.65 -8.29
CA ARG A 344 11.27 15.85 -7.48
C ARG A 344 10.95 15.54 -6.01
N PRO A 345 11.26 16.42 -5.04
CA PRO A 345 11.06 16.11 -3.62
C PRO A 345 9.67 15.58 -3.33
N ILE A 346 9.57 14.44 -2.63
CA ILE A 346 8.30 13.73 -2.40
C ILE A 346 7.26 14.63 -1.74
N THR A 347 7.70 15.59 -0.91
CA THR A 347 6.81 16.56 -0.24
C THR A 347 6.02 17.44 -1.19
N GLU A 348 6.40 17.54 -2.46
CA GLU A 348 5.61 18.23 -3.49
C GLU A 348 4.40 17.41 -3.97
N PHE A 349 4.40 16.09 -3.76
CA PHE A 349 3.36 15.18 -4.21
C PHE A 349 2.60 14.53 -3.05
N LEU A 350 3.31 14.15 -1.99
CA LEU A 350 2.78 13.35 -0.89
C LEU A 350 3.15 13.96 0.47
N PRO A 351 2.22 13.96 1.43
CA PRO A 351 2.58 14.20 2.82
C PRO A 351 3.42 13.03 3.36
N LEU A 352 4.34 13.34 4.27
CA LEU A 352 5.23 12.35 4.91
C LEU A 352 4.84 12.11 6.38
N HIS A 353 5.08 10.90 6.86
CA HIS A 353 4.94 10.48 8.24
C HIS A 353 6.32 10.10 8.78
N ARG A 354 6.62 10.50 10.02
CA ARG A 354 7.82 10.06 10.73
C ARG A 354 7.38 9.12 11.85
N GLY A 355 7.80 7.86 11.74
CA GLY A 355 7.53 6.83 12.73
C GLY A 355 8.24 7.08 14.06
N SER A 356 7.91 6.24 15.05
CA SER A 356 8.51 6.33 16.40
C SER A 356 9.97 5.89 16.45
N GLY A 357 10.48 5.24 15.39
CA GLY A 357 11.87 4.77 15.27
C GLY A 357 12.91 5.86 14.97
N GLY A 358 12.50 7.12 14.75
CA GLY A 358 13.41 8.25 14.54
C GLY A 358 13.49 8.74 13.08
N LYS A 359 14.61 9.37 12.71
CA LYS A 359 14.78 10.03 11.39
C LYS A 359 14.80 9.07 10.20
N GLU A 360 15.11 7.80 10.42
CA GLU A 360 15.25 6.80 9.34
C GLU A 360 13.92 6.11 8.98
N ASP A 361 12.88 6.30 9.79
CA ASP A 361 11.55 5.73 9.59
C ASP A 361 10.60 6.78 9.00
N ILE A 362 10.98 7.32 7.84
CA ILE A 362 10.14 8.24 7.06
C ILE A 362 9.34 7.42 6.05
N THR A 363 8.02 7.52 6.16
CA THR A 363 7.08 6.92 5.22
C THR A 363 6.22 7.98 4.55
N THR A 364 5.53 7.62 3.48
CA THR A 364 4.42 8.41 2.95
C THR A 364 3.27 8.47 3.98
N GLN A 365 2.28 9.34 3.79
CA GLN A 365 1.00 9.26 4.51
C GLN A 365 -0.10 8.59 3.69
N TYR A 366 0.13 8.41 2.39
CA TYR A 366 -0.77 7.71 1.48
C TYR A 366 -0.29 6.29 1.25
N SER A 367 -1.26 5.38 1.19
CA SER A 367 -1.08 3.96 0.92
C SER A 367 -0.64 3.69 -0.52
N LYS A 368 -0.25 2.44 -0.81
CA LYS A 368 0.19 1.98 -2.14
C LYS A 368 -0.79 2.38 -3.25
N ASP A 369 -2.08 2.13 -3.04
CA ASP A 369 -3.11 2.36 -4.07
C ASP A 369 -3.35 3.85 -4.32
N GLU A 370 -3.28 4.68 -3.27
CA GLU A 370 -3.43 6.13 -3.38
C GLU A 370 -2.22 6.77 -4.08
N ILE A 371 -1.00 6.27 -3.83
CA ILE A 371 0.21 6.71 -4.53
C ILE A 371 0.14 6.38 -6.02
N GLU A 372 -0.31 5.17 -6.35
CA GLU A 372 -0.48 4.74 -7.74
C GLU A 372 -1.55 5.57 -8.46
N ALA A 373 -2.66 5.90 -7.78
CA ALA A 373 -3.70 6.78 -8.31
C ALA A 373 -3.24 8.22 -8.57
N LEU A 374 -2.19 8.68 -7.88
CA LEU A 374 -1.52 9.98 -8.11
C LEU A 374 -0.41 9.90 -9.17
N GLY A 375 -0.26 8.76 -9.84
CA GLY A 375 0.67 8.58 -10.95
C GLY A 375 2.15 8.51 -10.56
N LEU A 376 2.46 8.28 -9.28
CA LEU A 376 3.83 8.10 -8.81
C LEU A 376 4.32 6.67 -9.01
N LEU A 377 5.62 6.52 -9.22
CA LEU A 377 6.24 5.22 -9.39
C LEU A 377 6.44 4.53 -8.03
N LYS A 378 5.70 3.44 -7.81
CA LYS A 378 5.95 2.48 -6.72
C LYS A 378 6.88 1.36 -7.19
N MET A 379 7.67 0.85 -6.27
CA MET A 379 8.54 -0.31 -6.45
C MET A 379 8.48 -1.17 -5.19
N ASP A 380 8.20 -2.46 -5.36
CA ASP A 380 8.17 -3.40 -4.23
C ASP A 380 9.52 -4.14 -4.15
N PHE A 381 10.32 -3.78 -3.14
CA PHE A 381 11.56 -4.46 -2.78
C PHE A 381 11.27 -5.53 -1.72
N LEU A 382 10.93 -6.75 -2.14
CA LEU A 382 10.56 -7.81 -1.20
C LEU A 382 11.79 -8.43 -0.56
N GLY A 383 11.72 -8.72 0.75
CA GLY A 383 12.74 -9.48 1.46
C GLY A 383 12.36 -10.96 1.54
N LEU A 384 12.89 -11.80 0.67
CA LEU A 384 12.57 -13.22 0.63
C LEU A 384 13.56 -14.04 1.48
N ARG A 385 13.03 -14.73 2.50
CA ARG A 385 13.84 -15.58 3.38
C ARG A 385 14.52 -16.71 2.62
N THR A 386 13.86 -17.28 1.61
CA THR A 386 14.40 -18.37 0.78
C THR A 386 15.72 -17.98 0.12
N LEU A 387 15.83 -16.79 -0.45
CA LEU A 387 17.09 -16.30 -1.05
C LEU A 387 18.21 -16.19 -0.03
N THR A 388 17.86 -15.81 1.21
CA THR A 388 18.81 -15.72 2.32
C THR A 388 19.33 -17.11 2.72
N ILE A 389 18.43 -18.10 2.78
CA ILE A 389 18.77 -19.50 3.08
C ILE A 389 19.64 -20.10 1.99
N LEU A 390 19.34 -19.84 0.71
CA LEU A 390 20.12 -20.33 -0.42
C LEU A 390 21.55 -19.74 -0.43
N ASP A 391 21.68 -18.45 -0.12
CA ASP A 391 22.98 -17.79 0.06
C ASP A 391 23.77 -18.39 1.23
N ASP A 392 23.13 -18.60 2.38
CA ASP A 392 23.76 -19.26 3.53
C ASP A 392 24.24 -20.68 3.19
N ALA A 393 23.43 -21.44 2.45
CA ALA A 393 23.80 -22.78 1.98
C ALA A 393 25.04 -22.74 1.06
N GLN A 394 25.07 -21.84 0.07
CA GLN A 394 26.26 -21.68 -0.78
C GLN A 394 27.51 -21.28 0.02
N GLN A 395 27.37 -20.38 0.99
CA GLN A 395 28.50 -19.96 1.83
C GLN A 395 29.02 -21.11 2.69
N LEU A 396 28.13 -21.95 3.23
CA LEU A 396 28.53 -23.12 4.01
C LEU A 396 29.26 -24.16 3.15
N ILE A 397 28.81 -24.39 1.92
CA ILE A 397 29.51 -25.28 0.96
C ILE A 397 30.91 -24.74 0.64
N ARG A 398 31.05 -23.42 0.40
CA ARG A 398 32.38 -22.81 0.18
C ARG A 398 33.28 -22.96 1.42
N ARG A 399 32.73 -22.80 2.63
CA ARG A 399 33.46 -22.96 3.89
C ARG A 399 33.89 -24.40 4.18
N SER A 400 33.20 -25.40 3.64
CA SER A 400 33.63 -26.80 3.74
C SER A 400 34.74 -27.16 2.74
N GLY A 401 35.22 -26.20 1.95
CA GLY A 401 36.26 -26.39 0.94
C GLY A 401 35.74 -26.94 -0.38
N GLN A 402 34.41 -26.97 -0.57
CA GLN A 402 33.77 -27.41 -1.80
C GLN A 402 33.38 -26.22 -2.68
N GLU A 403 33.30 -26.44 -3.99
CA GLU A 403 32.75 -25.46 -4.91
C GLU A 403 31.23 -25.41 -4.77
N ALA A 404 30.68 -24.21 -4.53
CA ALA A 404 29.24 -24.05 -4.44
C ALA A 404 28.59 -24.13 -5.83
N PRO A 405 27.49 -24.87 -5.99
CA PRO A 405 26.83 -25.01 -7.28
C PRO A 405 26.24 -23.68 -7.75
N ASP A 406 26.32 -23.44 -9.06
CA ASP A 406 25.61 -22.35 -9.71
C ASP A 406 24.11 -22.65 -9.74
N LEU A 407 23.35 -21.91 -8.92
CA LEU A 407 21.90 -22.05 -8.82
C LEU A 407 21.15 -21.79 -10.13
N THR A 408 21.76 -21.07 -11.08
CA THR A 408 21.15 -20.77 -12.38
C THR A 408 21.35 -21.89 -13.40
N ALA A 409 22.27 -22.82 -13.13
CA ALA A 409 22.66 -23.89 -14.02
C ALA A 409 22.26 -25.29 -13.52
N VAL A 410 21.49 -25.38 -12.43
CA VAL A 410 21.07 -26.67 -11.84
C VAL A 410 20.15 -27.42 -12.82
N PRO A 411 20.36 -28.72 -13.07
CA PRO A 411 19.45 -29.54 -13.85
C PRO A 411 18.04 -29.57 -13.25
N LEU A 412 17.02 -29.53 -14.10
CA LEU A 412 15.61 -29.50 -13.66
C LEU A 412 15.00 -30.90 -13.51
N ASP A 413 15.73 -31.91 -13.93
CA ASP A 413 15.37 -33.33 -14.01
C ASP A 413 16.20 -34.20 -13.06
N ASP A 414 16.80 -33.60 -12.01
CA ASP A 414 17.59 -34.32 -11.01
C ASP A 414 16.72 -35.36 -10.26
N GLU A 415 17.02 -36.65 -10.48
CA GLU A 415 16.25 -37.76 -9.94
C GLU A 415 16.22 -37.77 -8.40
N ALA A 416 17.34 -37.43 -7.75
CA ALA A 416 17.43 -37.42 -6.29
C ALA A 416 16.51 -36.36 -5.67
N THR A 417 16.46 -35.17 -6.28
CA THR A 417 15.56 -34.09 -5.90
C THR A 417 14.11 -34.47 -6.14
N LEU A 418 13.78 -35.05 -7.30
CA LEU A 418 12.41 -35.50 -7.61
C LEU A 418 11.95 -36.60 -6.65
N ALA A 419 12.83 -37.54 -6.29
CA ALA A 419 12.54 -38.60 -5.33
C ALA A 419 12.28 -38.08 -3.91
N LEU A 420 12.86 -36.94 -3.53
CA LEU A 420 12.57 -36.28 -2.24
C LEU A 420 11.12 -35.75 -2.19
N PHE A 421 10.65 -35.12 -3.27
CA PHE A 421 9.28 -34.58 -3.35
C PHE A 421 8.20 -35.65 -3.54
N GLY A 422 8.57 -36.83 -4.04
CA GLY A 422 7.67 -37.98 -4.18
C GLY A 422 7.45 -38.79 -2.90
N ARG A 423 8.19 -38.49 -1.83
CA ARG A 423 7.99 -39.05 -0.48
C ARG A 423 7.00 -38.21 0.31
#